data_AF-A0A6F8Z0H9-F1
#
_entry.id   AF-A0A6F8Z0H9-F1
#
_cell.length_a   1.000
_cell.length_b   1.000
_cell.length_c   1.000
_cell.angle_alpha   90.00
_cell.angle_beta   90.00
_cell.angle_gamma   90.00
#
_symmetry.space_group_name_H-M   'P 1'
#
loop_
_entity.id
_entity.type
_entity.pdbx_description
1 polymer ?
#
loop_
_entity_poly.entity_id
_entity_poly.type
_entity_poly.pdbx_seq_one_letter_code
_entity_poly.pdbx_strand_id
1 'polypeptide(L)'
;MAHAVPSGADPSGAGPSGPGPSGPTPIAVTCVMRKEVIVTVLAPQDGYDRWVAASSSSAPGRLETVRRFVNTRDVEAGTDAIATPAGLAGWLRDAGILDAQTEATPAQVRQAGTLREALRDCLAANHSGAAMPPGTVAALNQAAERARVTLSITADRGWVARPRAAGVDGALGTLVTIVADAMTARTWSRLKVCVNDDCRWAFYDQSRARTGKWCSMRVCGNRAKQQSWRTRQDPGTP
;
A
#
# COMPACT_ATOMS: atom_id res chain seq x y z
N MET A 1 60.45 41.92 -21.96
CA MET A 1 59.91 42.21 -23.31
C MET A 1 58.47 41.71 -23.36
N ALA A 2 57.55 42.62 -23.71
CA ALA A 2 56.13 42.51 -24.15
C ALA A 2 55.25 41.36 -23.60
N HIS A 3 54.20 41.63 -22.81
CA HIS A 3 52.83 42.09 -23.17
C HIS A 3 51.91 41.04 -23.86
N ALA A 4 50.78 40.72 -23.19
CA ALA A 4 49.38 40.73 -23.68
C ALA A 4 48.52 39.47 -23.38
N VAL A 5 47.37 39.72 -22.71
CA VAL A 5 46.08 38.97 -22.65
C VAL A 5 45.20 39.56 -23.81
N PRO A 6 44.08 39.00 -24.37
CA PRO A 6 43.03 38.15 -23.74
C PRO A 6 42.18 37.16 -24.62
N SER A 7 41.25 36.45 -23.94
CA SER A 7 39.86 36.03 -24.30
C SER A 7 39.53 35.15 -25.52
N GLY A 8 38.69 34.11 -25.31
CA GLY A 8 37.97 33.40 -26.39
C GLY A 8 37.17 32.16 -25.95
N ALA A 9 35.88 32.38 -25.63
CA ALA A 9 34.68 31.55 -25.85
C ALA A 9 34.73 29.99 -25.96
N ASP A 10 33.95 29.33 -25.09
CA ASP A 10 33.12 28.13 -25.41
C ASP A 10 31.99 28.54 -26.40
N PRO A 11 31.31 27.63 -27.17
CA PRO A 11 30.93 26.25 -26.81
C PRO A 11 30.87 25.23 -27.99
N SER A 12 30.42 24.00 -27.67
CA SER A 12 29.61 23.08 -28.52
C SER A 12 30.32 21.84 -29.09
N GLY A 13 29.79 20.66 -28.74
CA GLY A 13 30.18 19.38 -29.32
C GLY A 13 29.44 18.17 -28.75
N ALA A 14 28.14 18.28 -28.49
CA ALA A 14 27.28 17.13 -28.19
C ALA A 14 26.80 16.48 -29.50
N GLY A 15 26.99 15.16 -29.63
CA GLY A 15 26.48 14.30 -30.70
C GLY A 15 25.97 12.98 -30.10
N PRO A 16 25.05 12.27 -30.79
CA PRO A 16 23.72 12.03 -30.24
C PRO A 16 23.55 10.69 -29.52
N SER A 17 22.94 10.76 -28.34
CA SER A 17 22.31 9.64 -27.64
C SER A 17 21.03 9.23 -28.39
N GLY A 18 20.97 7.97 -28.82
CA GLY A 18 19.78 7.38 -29.44
C GLY A 18 18.58 7.30 -28.45
N PRO A 19 17.34 7.30 -28.95
CA PRO A 19 16.16 7.31 -28.09
C PRO A 19 15.97 5.92 -27.45
N GLY A 20 15.97 5.89 -26.12
CA GLY A 20 15.50 4.76 -25.32
C GLY A 20 13.99 4.53 -25.49
N PRO A 21 13.47 3.37 -25.03
CA PRO A 21 12.10 2.96 -25.32
C PRO A 21 11.09 3.95 -24.77
N SER A 22 10.29 4.49 -25.70
CA SER A 22 9.16 5.35 -25.47
C SER A 22 8.13 4.70 -24.55
N GLY A 23 7.79 5.39 -23.46
CA GLY A 23 6.56 5.13 -22.71
C GLY A 23 5.32 5.30 -23.61
N PRO A 24 4.17 4.76 -23.20
CA PRO A 24 2.95 4.83 -24.02
C PRO A 24 2.59 6.28 -24.33
N THR A 25 2.55 6.61 -25.61
CA THR A 25 2.16 7.93 -26.13
C THR A 25 0.64 8.09 -25.96
N PRO A 26 0.14 9.22 -25.42
CA PRO A 26 -1.30 9.44 -25.32
C PRO A 26 -1.89 9.64 -26.72
N ILE A 27 -2.93 8.88 -27.05
CA ILE A 27 -3.77 9.12 -28.22
C ILE A 27 -4.72 10.25 -27.86
N ALA A 28 -4.54 11.43 -28.46
CA ALA A 28 -5.49 12.52 -28.36
C ALA A 28 -6.71 12.22 -29.22
N VAL A 29 -7.85 11.95 -28.59
CA VAL A 29 -9.15 11.97 -29.28
C VAL A 29 -9.74 13.36 -29.10
N THR A 30 -9.70 14.17 -30.16
CA THR A 30 -10.30 15.51 -30.16
C THR A 30 -11.76 15.41 -30.57
N CYS A 31 -12.68 15.55 -29.62
CA CYS A 31 -14.09 15.83 -29.92
C CYS A 31 -14.33 17.32 -29.63
N VAL A 32 -14.53 18.13 -30.67
CA VAL A 32 -14.85 19.55 -30.54
C VAL A 32 -16.36 19.71 -30.46
N MET A 33 -16.88 20.01 -29.27
CA MET A 33 -18.22 20.57 -29.11
C MET A 33 -18.29 21.56 -27.92
N ARG A 34 -18.31 22.86 -28.28
CA ARG A 34 -18.76 24.04 -27.52
C ARG A 34 -17.90 24.56 -26.35
N LYS A 35 -17.97 25.89 -26.21
CA LYS A 35 -17.09 26.81 -25.47
C LYS A 35 -17.24 26.67 -23.96
N GLU A 36 -16.19 26.19 -23.30
CA GLU A 36 -15.65 26.65 -22.01
C GLU A 36 -14.45 25.75 -21.68
N VAL A 37 -13.24 26.33 -21.65
CA VAL A 37 -12.02 25.58 -21.33
C VAL A 37 -11.81 25.64 -19.82
N ILE A 38 -12.34 24.65 -19.11
CA ILE A 38 -11.88 24.32 -17.76
C ILE A 38 -10.66 23.42 -17.94
N VAL A 39 -9.46 23.95 -17.68
CA VAL A 39 -8.24 23.14 -17.61
C VAL A 39 -8.27 22.38 -16.28
N THR A 40 -8.96 21.26 -16.24
CA THR A 40 -8.76 20.28 -15.19
C THR A 40 -7.52 19.48 -15.54
N VAL A 41 -6.45 19.68 -14.78
CA VAL A 41 -5.28 18.79 -14.80
C VAL A 41 -5.72 17.48 -14.16
N LEU A 42 -6.17 16.53 -14.99
CA LEU A 42 -6.33 15.14 -14.57
C LEU A 42 -4.92 14.55 -14.43
N ALA A 43 -4.48 14.31 -13.20
CA ALA A 43 -3.27 13.54 -12.95
C ALA A 43 -3.43 12.15 -13.60
N PRO A 44 -2.40 11.58 -14.28
CA PRO A 44 -2.55 10.31 -14.99
C PRO A 44 -2.67 9.06 -14.09
N GLN A 45 -2.97 9.22 -12.79
CA GLN A 45 -2.79 8.21 -11.75
C GLN A 45 -4.10 7.48 -11.37
N ASP A 46 -5.27 8.06 -11.64
CA ASP A 46 -6.56 7.57 -11.12
C ASP A 46 -7.04 6.22 -11.71
N GLY A 47 -6.47 5.80 -12.84
CA GLY A 47 -6.88 4.60 -13.55
C GLY A 47 -6.24 3.30 -13.06
N TYR A 48 -4.97 3.34 -12.65
CA TYR A 48 -4.20 2.14 -12.27
C TYR A 48 -4.51 1.71 -10.83
N ASP A 49 -4.51 2.65 -9.88
CA ASP A 49 -4.80 2.41 -8.46
C ASP A 49 -6.22 1.90 -8.25
N ARG A 50 -7.20 2.52 -8.94
CA ARG A 50 -8.62 2.08 -8.90
C ARG A 50 -8.78 0.67 -9.44
N TRP A 51 -7.95 0.26 -10.39
CA TRP A 51 -8.05 -1.03 -11.06
C TRP A 51 -7.33 -2.16 -10.32
N VAL A 52 -6.18 -1.90 -9.70
CA VAL A 52 -5.51 -2.86 -8.79
C VAL A 52 -6.35 -3.06 -7.52
N ALA A 53 -6.95 -2.00 -6.99
CA ALA A 53 -7.93 -2.07 -5.91
C ALA A 53 -9.17 -2.90 -6.31
N ALA A 54 -9.67 -2.75 -7.54
CA ALA A 54 -10.85 -3.48 -8.05
C ALA A 54 -10.57 -4.96 -8.39
N SER A 55 -9.30 -5.36 -8.62
CA SER A 55 -8.94 -6.72 -9.03
C SER A 55 -8.27 -7.56 -7.94
N SER A 56 -8.05 -6.99 -6.76
CA SER A 56 -7.58 -7.73 -5.59
C SER A 56 -8.78 -8.27 -4.81
N SER A 57 -8.82 -9.60 -4.67
CA SER A 57 -9.81 -10.35 -3.90
C SER A 57 -10.07 -9.73 -2.52
N SER A 58 -11.33 -9.33 -2.26
CA SER A 58 -11.75 -8.81 -0.96
C SER A 58 -11.57 -9.85 0.14
N ALA A 59 -11.16 -9.41 1.32
CA ALA A 59 -11.14 -10.23 2.52
C ALA A 59 -12.55 -10.34 3.12
N PRO A 60 -12.85 -11.42 3.85
CA PRO A 60 -14.17 -11.63 4.42
C PRO A 60 -14.45 -10.69 5.61
N GLY A 61 -15.66 -10.14 5.66
CA GLY A 61 -16.17 -9.39 6.81
C GLY A 61 -15.26 -8.24 7.23
N ARG A 62 -15.03 -8.10 8.55
CA ARG A 62 -14.22 -7.01 9.13
C ARG A 62 -12.75 -7.06 8.70
N LEU A 63 -12.25 -8.22 8.24
CA LEU A 63 -10.86 -8.35 7.78
C LEU A 63 -10.57 -7.49 6.53
N GLU A 64 -11.60 -7.13 5.76
CA GLU A 64 -11.47 -6.19 4.64
C GLU A 64 -10.97 -4.82 5.10
N THR A 65 -11.35 -4.36 6.30
CA THR A 65 -10.88 -3.09 6.86
C THR A 65 -9.36 -3.12 7.05
N VAL A 66 -8.79 -4.24 7.51
CA VAL A 66 -7.33 -4.41 7.66
C VAL A 66 -6.64 -4.45 6.29
N ARG A 67 -7.22 -5.16 5.31
CA ARG A 67 -6.68 -5.19 3.94
C ARG A 67 -6.63 -3.77 3.34
N ARG A 68 -7.74 -3.03 3.43
CA ARG A 68 -7.84 -1.64 2.97
C ARG A 68 -6.86 -0.72 3.70
N PHE A 69 -6.67 -0.92 5.01
CA PHE A 69 -5.70 -0.15 5.79
C PHE A 69 -4.28 -0.35 5.29
N VAL A 70 -3.85 -1.59 5.06
CA VAL A 70 -2.53 -1.88 4.50
C VAL A 70 -2.35 -1.22 3.13
N ASN A 71 -3.40 -1.23 2.31
CA ASN A 71 -3.40 -0.65 0.96
C ASN A 71 -3.63 0.87 0.93
N THR A 72 -3.60 1.58 2.06
CA THR A 72 -3.57 3.05 2.06
C THR A 72 -2.26 3.62 1.54
N ARG A 73 -1.18 2.82 1.51
CA ARG A 73 0.08 3.17 0.88
C ARG A 73 0.31 2.30 -0.34
N ASP A 74 0.48 2.95 -1.47
CA ASP A 74 0.98 2.35 -2.69
C ASP A 74 2.51 2.53 -2.71
N VAL A 75 3.23 1.40 -2.67
CA VAL A 75 4.70 1.40 -2.71
C VAL A 75 5.20 1.68 -4.12
N GLU A 76 4.48 1.22 -5.16
CA GLU A 76 4.86 1.37 -6.56
C GLU A 76 4.66 2.82 -7.01
N ALA A 77 3.53 3.43 -6.66
CA ALA A 77 3.21 4.82 -7.01
C ALA A 77 3.82 5.84 -6.01
N GLY A 78 4.31 5.40 -4.87
CA GLY A 78 4.86 6.27 -3.83
C GLY A 78 3.81 7.15 -3.13
N THR A 79 2.54 6.75 -3.16
CA THR A 79 1.42 7.50 -2.58
C THR A 79 1.02 6.94 -1.20
N ASP A 80 0.47 7.81 -0.35
CA ASP A 80 0.00 7.42 0.98
C ASP A 80 -1.21 8.26 1.42
N ALA A 81 -2.38 7.63 1.44
CA ALA A 81 -3.66 8.26 1.77
C ALA A 81 -3.77 8.73 3.23
N ILE A 82 -2.92 8.20 4.13
CA ILE A 82 -2.95 8.54 5.57
C ILE A 82 -1.68 9.28 6.02
N ALA A 83 -0.89 9.81 5.08
CA ALA A 83 0.35 10.54 5.39
C ALA A 83 0.13 11.88 6.11
N THR A 84 -1.10 12.37 6.20
CA THR A 84 -1.46 13.60 6.91
C THR A 84 -2.50 13.32 7.99
N PRO A 85 -2.61 14.16 9.03
CA PRO A 85 -3.62 13.97 10.07
C PRO A 85 -5.05 13.97 9.51
N ALA A 86 -5.34 14.87 8.55
CA ALA A 86 -6.63 14.91 7.87
C ALA A 86 -6.89 13.64 7.06
N GLY A 87 -5.88 13.13 6.34
CA GLY A 87 -5.98 11.88 5.58
C GLY A 87 -6.24 10.66 6.47
N LEU A 88 -5.52 10.56 7.59
CA LEU A 88 -5.73 9.49 8.58
C LEU A 88 -7.14 9.55 9.19
N ALA A 89 -7.56 10.72 9.69
CA ALA A 89 -8.88 10.88 10.29
C ALA A 89 -9.99 10.61 9.27
N GLY A 90 -9.84 11.09 8.03
CA GLY A 90 -10.75 10.82 6.92
C GLY A 90 -10.90 9.34 6.64
N TRP A 91 -9.77 8.64 6.44
CA TRP A 91 -9.79 7.21 6.17
C TRP A 91 -10.42 6.38 7.30
N LEU A 92 -10.10 6.71 8.56
CA LEU A 92 -10.66 6.00 9.73
C LEU A 92 -12.18 6.21 9.86
N ARG A 93 -12.68 7.41 9.51
CA ARG A 93 -14.11 7.71 9.44
C ARG A 93 -14.79 6.94 8.31
N ASP A 94 -14.19 6.92 7.12
CA ASP A 94 -14.72 6.16 5.97
C ASP A 94 -14.71 4.65 6.22
N ALA A 95 -13.79 4.18 7.06
CA ALA A 95 -13.74 2.79 7.54
C ALA A 95 -14.76 2.49 8.65
N GLY A 96 -15.46 3.50 9.19
CA GLY A 96 -16.46 3.36 10.24
C GLY A 96 -15.89 3.00 11.61
N ILE A 97 -14.63 3.34 11.88
CA ILE A 97 -13.93 2.99 13.14
C ILE A 97 -13.44 4.21 13.93
N LEU A 98 -13.83 5.42 13.53
CA LEU A 98 -13.55 6.68 14.22
C LEU A 98 -14.78 7.58 14.20
N ASP A 99 -15.05 8.26 15.32
CA ASP A 99 -16.15 9.20 15.45
C ASP A 99 -15.95 10.45 14.56
N ALA A 100 -17.05 10.99 14.03
CA ALA A 100 -17.05 12.04 13.02
C ALA A 100 -16.27 13.32 13.39
N GLN A 101 -16.20 13.65 14.69
CA GLN A 101 -15.59 14.88 15.21
C GLN A 101 -14.14 14.71 15.68
N THR A 102 -13.58 13.49 15.58
CA THR A 102 -12.21 13.25 16.07
C THR A 102 -11.18 13.65 15.02
N GLU A 103 -10.24 14.50 15.42
CA GLU A 103 -9.05 14.83 14.64
C GLU A 103 -7.88 13.91 15.00
N ALA A 104 -7.00 13.67 14.02
CA ALA A 104 -5.74 12.98 14.26
C ALA A 104 -4.61 13.98 14.51
N THR A 105 -3.54 13.49 15.11
CA THR A 105 -2.29 14.25 15.31
C THR A 105 -1.17 13.72 14.40
N PRO A 106 -0.11 14.51 14.14
CA PRO A 106 1.08 14.03 13.44
C PRO A 106 1.74 12.82 14.11
N ALA A 107 1.63 12.69 15.43
CA ALA A 107 2.12 11.52 16.16
C ALA A 107 1.31 10.26 15.82
N GLN A 108 -0.01 10.38 15.74
CA GLN A 108 -0.89 9.28 15.35
C GLN A 108 -0.73 8.86 13.90
N VAL A 109 -0.40 9.80 13.00
CA VAL A 109 0.00 9.47 11.62
C VAL A 109 1.21 8.55 11.61
N ARG A 110 2.26 8.88 12.38
CA ARG A 110 3.45 8.02 12.49
C ARG A 110 3.11 6.67 13.09
N GLN A 111 2.27 6.62 14.12
CA GLN A 111 1.84 5.38 14.76
C GLN A 111 1.03 4.48 13.80
N ALA A 112 0.12 5.07 13.04
CA ALA A 112 -0.65 4.37 12.01
C ALA A 112 0.27 3.82 10.91
N GLY A 113 1.25 4.61 10.47
CA GLY A 113 2.29 4.17 9.53
C GLY A 113 3.07 2.97 10.05
N THR A 114 3.57 3.03 11.30
CA THR A 114 4.29 1.93 11.94
C THR A 114 3.43 0.67 12.04
N LEU A 115 2.17 0.80 12.47
CA LEU A 115 1.22 -0.33 12.53
C LEU A 115 0.98 -0.92 11.14
N ARG A 116 0.83 -0.08 10.11
CA ARG A 116 0.59 -0.52 8.74
C ARG A 116 1.75 -1.34 8.19
N GLU A 117 2.99 -0.89 8.40
CA GLU A 117 4.17 -1.63 7.96
C GLU A 117 4.34 -2.94 8.75
N ALA A 118 4.08 -2.93 10.06
CA ALA A 118 4.07 -4.15 10.87
C ALA A 118 3.04 -5.16 10.34
N LEU A 119 1.82 -4.73 10.02
CA LEU A 119 0.82 -5.59 9.40
C LEU A 119 1.30 -6.12 8.05
N ARG A 120 1.90 -5.28 7.20
CA ARG A 120 2.47 -5.70 5.90
C ARG A 120 3.52 -6.80 6.08
N ASP A 121 4.36 -6.72 7.10
CA ASP A 121 5.34 -7.75 7.42
C ASP A 121 4.70 -9.05 7.90
N CYS A 122 3.65 -8.98 8.75
CA CYS A 122 2.87 -10.16 9.11
C CYS A 122 2.24 -10.85 7.89
N LEU A 123 1.72 -10.06 6.96
CA LEU A 123 1.13 -10.58 5.72
C LEU A 123 2.18 -11.19 4.79
N ALA A 124 3.42 -10.71 4.83
CA ALA A 124 4.53 -11.34 4.11
C ALA A 124 4.85 -12.71 4.72
N ALA A 125 4.93 -12.79 6.05
CA ALA A 125 5.16 -14.04 6.78
C ALA A 125 4.09 -15.12 6.52
N ASN A 126 2.86 -14.73 6.17
CA ASN A 126 1.80 -15.67 5.77
C ASN A 126 2.11 -16.48 4.49
N HIS A 127 3.16 -16.15 3.72
CA HIS A 127 3.60 -16.98 2.58
C HIS A 127 4.34 -18.25 3.00
N SER A 128 5.18 -18.14 4.02
CA SER A 128 6.13 -19.19 4.42
C SER A 128 5.88 -19.73 5.82
N GLY A 129 5.02 -19.08 6.62
CA GLY A 129 4.88 -19.37 8.04
C GLY A 129 6.10 -18.94 8.86
N ALA A 130 6.93 -18.03 8.32
CA ALA A 130 8.09 -17.51 9.02
C ALA A 130 7.70 -16.79 10.32
N ALA A 131 8.62 -16.78 11.28
CA ALA A 131 8.45 -15.99 12.49
C ALA A 131 8.36 -14.49 12.14
N MET A 132 7.54 -13.74 12.88
CA MET A 132 7.44 -12.30 12.73
C MET A 132 8.71 -11.62 13.27
N PRO A 133 9.23 -10.58 12.60
CA PRO A 133 10.36 -9.81 13.11
C PRO A 133 10.06 -9.22 14.50
N PRO A 134 11.05 -9.10 15.41
CA PRO A 134 10.82 -8.54 16.74
C PRO A 134 10.20 -7.13 16.72
N GLY A 135 10.60 -6.28 15.76
CA GLY A 135 10.03 -4.94 15.59
C GLY A 135 8.55 -4.96 15.19
N THR A 136 8.14 -5.93 14.37
CA THR A 136 6.72 -6.15 13.99
C THR A 136 5.88 -6.50 15.21
N VAL A 137 6.38 -7.43 16.05
CA VAL A 137 5.70 -7.82 17.30
C VAL A 137 5.59 -6.64 18.25
N ALA A 138 6.67 -5.87 18.43
CA ALA A 138 6.67 -4.68 19.28
C ALA A 138 5.66 -3.62 18.81
N ALA A 139 5.57 -3.36 17.50
CA ALA A 139 4.64 -2.39 16.93
C ALA A 139 3.16 -2.79 17.16
N LEU A 140 2.81 -4.06 16.96
CA LEU A 140 1.46 -4.57 17.23
C LEU A 140 1.10 -4.48 18.71
N ASN A 141 2.01 -4.89 19.59
CA ASN A 141 1.82 -4.82 21.04
C ASN A 141 1.66 -3.37 21.51
N GLN A 142 2.48 -2.45 20.99
CA GLN A 142 2.38 -1.03 21.34
C GLN A 142 1.06 -0.40 20.88
N ALA A 143 0.53 -0.80 19.71
CA ALA A 143 -0.79 -0.38 19.27
C ALA A 143 -1.90 -0.92 20.17
N ALA A 144 -1.82 -2.19 20.60
CA ALA A 144 -2.75 -2.78 21.55
C ALA A 144 -2.71 -2.09 22.92
N GLU A 145 -1.51 -1.76 23.41
CA GLU A 145 -1.28 -1.08 24.68
C GLU A 145 -1.87 0.34 24.68
N ARG A 146 -1.56 1.16 23.67
CA ARG A 146 -2.14 2.50 23.52
C ARG A 146 -3.66 2.47 23.44
N ALA A 147 -4.19 1.50 22.70
CA ALA A 147 -5.63 1.30 22.58
C ALA A 147 -6.29 0.74 23.85
N ARG A 148 -5.51 0.35 24.86
CA ARG A 148 -5.96 -0.33 26.07
C ARG A 148 -6.88 -1.51 25.73
N VAL A 149 -6.42 -2.39 24.85
CA VAL A 149 -7.19 -3.57 24.43
C VAL A 149 -7.43 -4.47 25.64
N THR A 150 -8.70 -4.73 25.95
CA THR A 150 -9.11 -5.64 27.02
C THR A 150 -10.01 -6.75 26.49
N LEU A 151 -10.00 -7.89 27.17
CA LEU A 151 -10.95 -8.97 26.91
C LEU A 151 -12.26 -8.68 27.65
N SER A 152 -13.38 -9.02 27.03
CA SER A 152 -14.71 -8.94 27.64
C SER A 152 -15.52 -10.16 27.26
N ILE A 153 -16.27 -10.69 28.22
CA ILE A 153 -17.21 -11.78 27.97
C ILE A 153 -18.53 -11.20 27.45
N THR A 154 -19.05 -11.78 26.37
CA THR A 154 -20.32 -11.41 25.77
C THR A 154 -21.43 -12.38 26.19
N ALA A 155 -22.69 -11.94 26.14
CA ALA A 155 -23.84 -12.73 26.59
C ALA A 155 -24.05 -14.04 25.81
N ASP A 156 -23.56 -14.09 24.57
CA ASP A 156 -23.46 -15.28 23.72
C ASP A 156 -22.28 -16.21 24.08
N ARG A 157 -21.70 -16.05 25.29
CA ARG A 157 -20.64 -16.88 25.89
C ARG A 157 -19.33 -16.88 25.08
N GLY A 158 -18.99 -15.76 24.46
CA GLY A 158 -17.72 -15.55 23.76
C GLY A 158 -16.78 -14.59 24.48
N TRP A 159 -15.47 -14.76 24.27
CA TRP A 159 -14.49 -13.73 24.59
C TRP A 159 -14.30 -12.83 23.37
N VAL A 160 -14.35 -11.51 23.57
CA VAL A 160 -14.05 -10.52 22.53
C VAL A 160 -13.01 -9.54 23.04
N ALA A 161 -11.97 -9.31 22.24
CA ALA A 161 -11.02 -8.22 22.47
C ALA A 161 -11.64 -6.89 22.03
N ARG A 162 -11.57 -5.86 22.89
CA ARG A 162 -12.08 -4.53 22.59
C ARG A 162 -11.09 -3.45 23.01
N PRO A 163 -10.83 -2.44 22.16
CA PRO A 163 -10.12 -1.24 22.60
C PRO A 163 -10.96 -0.46 23.63
N ARG A 164 -10.29 0.12 24.63
CA ARG A 164 -10.90 0.99 25.65
C ARG A 164 -10.41 2.44 25.57
N ALA A 165 -9.40 2.72 24.76
CA ALA A 165 -9.09 4.07 24.34
C ALA A 165 -10.16 4.59 23.36
N ALA A 166 -10.43 5.90 23.42
CA ALA A 166 -11.24 6.59 22.44
C ALA A 166 -10.37 7.17 21.32
N GLY A 167 -11.01 7.76 20.31
CA GLY A 167 -10.34 8.45 19.22
C GLY A 167 -9.42 7.54 18.40
N VAL A 168 -8.35 8.12 17.84
CA VAL A 168 -7.49 7.42 16.87
C VAL A 168 -6.79 6.20 17.47
N ASP A 169 -6.33 6.26 18.73
CA ASP A 169 -5.71 5.10 19.37
C ASP A 169 -6.70 3.93 19.51
N GLY A 170 -7.95 4.21 19.86
CA GLY A 170 -9.02 3.21 19.87
C GLY A 170 -9.32 2.64 18.47
N ALA A 171 -9.30 3.47 17.44
CA ALA A 171 -9.50 3.07 16.06
C ALA A 171 -8.37 2.14 15.56
N LEU A 172 -7.10 2.49 15.83
CA LEU A 172 -5.96 1.63 15.53
C LEU A 172 -6.02 0.32 16.33
N GLY A 173 -6.45 0.37 17.59
CA GLY A 173 -6.74 -0.81 18.39
C GLY A 173 -7.81 -1.72 17.78
N THR A 174 -8.84 -1.13 17.15
CA THR A 174 -9.87 -1.88 16.44
C THR A 174 -9.27 -2.72 15.32
N LEU A 175 -8.33 -2.17 14.54
CA LEU A 175 -7.60 -2.95 13.52
C LEU A 175 -6.85 -4.13 14.14
N VAL A 176 -6.15 -3.92 15.26
CA VAL A 176 -5.44 -4.99 15.98
C VAL A 176 -6.40 -6.08 16.48
N THR A 177 -7.56 -5.71 17.02
CA THR A 177 -8.56 -6.70 17.46
C THR A 177 -9.15 -7.50 16.29
N ILE A 178 -9.35 -6.89 15.12
CA ILE A 178 -9.79 -7.61 13.90
C ILE A 178 -8.75 -8.65 13.49
N VAL A 179 -7.47 -8.32 13.58
CA VAL A 179 -6.37 -9.27 13.31
C VAL A 179 -6.43 -10.44 14.30
N ALA A 180 -6.57 -10.17 15.60
CA ALA A 180 -6.68 -11.22 16.62
C ALA A 180 -7.89 -12.14 16.40
N ASP A 181 -9.05 -11.56 16.05
CA ASP A 181 -10.27 -12.31 15.71
C ASP A 181 -10.03 -13.18 14.47
N ALA A 182 -9.39 -12.64 13.43
CA ALA A 182 -9.09 -13.37 12.19
C ALA A 182 -8.07 -14.51 12.39
N MET A 183 -7.11 -14.34 13.31
CA MET A 183 -6.17 -15.40 13.69
C MET A 183 -6.90 -16.54 14.40
N THR A 184 -7.79 -16.20 15.35
CA THR A 184 -8.62 -17.17 16.08
C THR A 184 -9.56 -17.91 15.13
N ALA A 185 -10.20 -17.19 14.21
CA ALA A 185 -11.07 -17.75 13.18
C ALA A 185 -10.34 -18.46 12.03
N ARG A 186 -9.00 -18.52 12.05
CA ARG A 186 -8.14 -19.16 11.02
C ARG A 186 -8.33 -18.58 9.61
N THR A 187 -8.83 -17.36 9.49
CA THR A 187 -8.99 -16.62 8.22
C THR A 187 -7.78 -15.75 7.91
N TRP A 188 -6.96 -15.42 8.91
CA TRP A 188 -5.76 -14.56 8.79
C TRP A 188 -4.74 -15.05 7.77
N SER A 189 -4.41 -16.34 7.76
CA SER A 189 -3.33 -16.88 6.92
C SER A 189 -3.58 -16.80 5.41
N ARG A 190 -4.81 -16.49 5.00
CA ARG A 190 -5.16 -16.21 3.61
C ARG A 190 -4.94 -14.74 3.23
N LEU A 191 -4.91 -13.81 4.18
CA LEU A 191 -4.55 -12.44 3.90
C LEU A 191 -3.02 -12.37 3.71
N LYS A 192 -2.59 -11.82 2.59
CA LYS A 192 -1.18 -11.85 2.13
C LYS A 192 -0.83 -10.52 1.46
N VAL A 193 0.46 -10.26 1.29
CA VAL A 193 0.95 -9.16 0.44
C VAL A 193 1.56 -9.70 -0.85
N CYS A 194 1.48 -8.96 -1.94
CA CYS A 194 2.09 -9.36 -3.21
C CYS A 194 3.58 -9.65 -3.01
N VAL A 195 4.09 -10.77 -3.55
CA VAL A 195 5.52 -11.12 -3.43
C VAL A 195 6.43 -10.31 -4.36
N ASN A 196 5.85 -9.42 -5.19
CA ASN A 196 6.66 -8.43 -5.90
C ASN A 196 7.03 -7.31 -4.91
N ASP A 197 8.34 -7.12 -4.69
CA ASP A 197 8.89 -6.17 -3.73
C ASP A 197 8.49 -4.72 -4.02
N ASP A 198 8.28 -4.38 -5.29
CA ASP A 198 7.83 -3.03 -5.70
C ASP A 198 6.33 -2.82 -5.46
N CYS A 199 5.54 -3.90 -5.30
CA CYS A 199 4.08 -3.80 -5.17
C CYS A 199 3.61 -3.92 -3.72
N ARG A 200 3.95 -5.03 -3.04
CA ARG A 200 3.56 -5.37 -1.66
C ARG A 200 2.07 -5.10 -1.30
N TRP A 201 1.16 -5.10 -2.28
CA TRP A 201 -0.27 -4.86 -2.08
C TRP A 201 -0.93 -6.02 -1.35
N ALA A 202 -1.76 -5.73 -0.35
CA ALA A 202 -2.49 -6.73 0.40
C ALA A 202 -3.68 -7.29 -0.38
N PHE A 203 -3.80 -8.62 -0.41
CA PHE A 203 -4.87 -9.36 -1.08
C PHE A 203 -5.30 -10.57 -0.25
N TYR A 204 -6.54 -11.01 -0.44
CA TYR A 204 -7.03 -12.24 0.17
C TYR A 204 -6.88 -13.43 -0.79
N ASP A 205 -6.15 -14.46 -0.39
CA ASP A 205 -5.93 -15.65 -1.18
C ASP A 205 -7.18 -16.53 -1.22
N GLN A 206 -7.96 -16.37 -2.30
CA GLN A 206 -9.15 -17.17 -2.59
C GLN A 206 -8.81 -18.51 -3.28
N SER A 207 -7.53 -18.80 -3.57
CA SER A 207 -7.16 -20.07 -4.19
C SER A 207 -7.46 -21.25 -3.26
N ARG A 208 -7.86 -22.38 -3.87
CA ARG A 208 -8.14 -23.61 -3.13
C ARG A 208 -6.91 -24.11 -2.37
N ALA A 209 -5.73 -24.06 -3.00
CA ALA A 209 -4.47 -24.53 -2.44
C ALA A 209 -3.80 -23.53 -1.47
N ARG A 210 -4.31 -22.30 -1.34
CA ARG A 210 -3.72 -21.23 -0.51
C ARG A 210 -2.29 -20.87 -0.94
N THR A 211 -2.02 -20.94 -2.24
CA THR A 211 -0.71 -20.69 -2.85
C THR A 211 -0.68 -19.39 -3.66
N GLY A 212 -1.68 -18.52 -3.51
CA GLY A 212 -1.69 -17.20 -4.13
C GLY A 212 -0.46 -16.39 -3.70
N LYS A 213 0.24 -15.82 -4.68
CA LYS A 213 1.46 -15.01 -4.52
C LYS A 213 1.29 -13.56 -4.99
N TRP A 214 0.28 -13.30 -5.82
CA TRP A 214 0.13 -12.04 -6.54
C TRP A 214 -1.21 -11.41 -6.19
N CYS A 215 -1.22 -10.10 -5.96
CA CYS A 215 -2.46 -9.35 -5.70
C CYS A 215 -3.40 -9.35 -6.91
N SER A 216 -2.85 -9.45 -8.12
CA SER A 216 -3.57 -9.58 -9.38
C SER A 216 -2.76 -10.42 -10.36
N MET A 217 -3.37 -11.47 -10.89
CA MET A 217 -2.72 -12.31 -11.92
C MET A 217 -2.44 -11.51 -13.20
N ARG A 218 -3.32 -10.55 -13.54
CA ARG A 218 -3.23 -9.76 -14.76
C ARG A 218 -2.10 -8.73 -14.73
N VAL A 219 -1.76 -8.20 -13.56
CA VAL A 219 -0.66 -7.22 -13.38
C VAL A 219 0.58 -7.90 -12.84
N CYS A 220 0.62 -8.22 -11.55
CA CYS A 220 1.84 -8.76 -10.93
C CYS A 220 2.18 -10.17 -11.42
N GLY A 221 1.17 -11.02 -11.67
CA GLY A 221 1.40 -12.35 -12.22
C GLY A 221 2.02 -12.33 -13.63
N ASN A 222 1.57 -11.42 -14.49
CA ASN A 222 2.14 -11.24 -15.83
C ASN A 222 3.52 -10.57 -15.78
N ARG A 223 3.72 -9.59 -14.89
CA ARG A 223 5.04 -8.96 -14.67
C ARG A 223 6.08 -9.99 -14.27
N ALA A 224 5.76 -10.88 -13.33
CA ALA A 224 6.66 -11.95 -12.91
C ALA A 224 7.01 -12.91 -14.05
N LYS A 225 6.03 -13.28 -14.91
CA LYS A 225 6.29 -14.09 -16.11
C LYS A 225 7.25 -13.39 -17.06
N GLN A 226 7.01 -12.11 -17.36
CA GLN A 226 7.88 -11.34 -18.24
C GLN A 226 9.31 -11.23 -17.70
N GLN A 227 9.47 -10.95 -16.42
CA GLN A 227 10.79 -10.93 -15.77
C GLN A 227 11.50 -12.28 -15.90
N SER A 228 10.80 -13.38 -15.58
CA SER A 228 11.36 -14.73 -15.69
C SER A 228 11.77 -15.10 -17.13
N TRP A 229 11.02 -14.62 -18.13
CA TRP A 229 11.35 -14.80 -19.53
C TRP A 229 12.60 -14.00 -19.92
N ARG A 230 12.71 -12.73 -19.50
CA ARG A 230 13.91 -11.90 -19.73
C ARG A 230 15.16 -12.52 -19.10
N THR A 231 15.10 -12.94 -17.84
CA THR A 231 16.23 -13.60 -17.16
C THR A 231 16.68 -14.88 -17.84
N ARG A 232 15.79 -15.59 -18.54
CA ARG A 232 16.14 -16.80 -19.32
C ARG A 232 16.67 -16.48 -20.72
N GLN A 233 16.27 -15.34 -21.28
CA GLN A 233 16.72 -14.86 -22.60
C GLN A 233 18.00 -14.04 -22.56
N ASP A 234 18.46 -13.70 -21.36
CA ASP A 234 19.78 -13.12 -21.13
C ASP A 234 20.72 -14.17 -20.51
N PRO A 235 21.03 -15.29 -21.20
CA PRO A 235 22.19 -16.08 -20.83
C PRO A 235 23.39 -15.22 -21.19
N GLY A 236 24.00 -14.61 -20.18
CA GLY A 236 24.96 -13.51 -20.32
C GLY A 236 25.77 -13.51 -21.63
N THR A 237 25.76 -12.36 -22.28
CA THR A 237 26.81 -12.01 -23.24
C THR A 237 28.16 -12.21 -22.52
N PRO A 238 29.08 -13.04 -23.05
CA PRO A 238 30.39 -13.27 -22.44
C PRO A 238 31.21 -11.98 -22.32
#